data_AF-A0A537LQD1-F1
#
_entry.id   AF-A0A537LQD1-F1
#
_cell.length_a   1.000
_cell.length_b   1.000
_cell.length_c   1.000
_cell.angle_alpha   90.00
_cell.angle_beta   90.00
_cell.angle_gamma   90.00
#
_symmetry.space_group_name_H-M   'P 1'
#
loop_
_entity.id
_entity.type
_entity.pdbx_description
1 polymer ?
#
loop_
_entity_poly.entity_id
_entity_poly.type
_entity_poly.pdbx_seq_one_letter_code
_entity_poly.pdbx_strand_id
1 'polypeptide(L)'
;MIVIARLADPVHAARAAGASLISLEPEFCLEPDVHAIHAAGLSVLTTLLDRQHAQELLRMGVDVFESEDVAMVASALGVAPRV
;
A
#
# COMPACT_ATOMS: atom_id res chain seq x y z
N MET A 1 -20.69 -11.84 -6.24
CA MET A 1 -19.51 -12.04 -7.09
C MET A 1 -18.83 -10.69 -7.23
N ILE A 2 -17.70 -10.48 -6.57
CA ILE A 2 -16.88 -9.27 -6.75
C ILE A 2 -15.96 -9.58 -7.93
N VAL A 3 -16.04 -8.78 -9.00
CA VAL A 3 -15.19 -8.90 -10.17
C VAL A 3 -14.10 -7.86 -10.02
N ILE A 4 -12.87 -8.29 -9.74
CA ILE A 4 -11.74 -7.38 -9.55
C ILE A 4 -11.02 -7.23 -10.90
N ALA A 5 -11.14 -6.06 -11.50
CA ALA A 5 -10.37 -5.70 -12.69
C ALA A 5 -8.99 -5.20 -12.23
N ARG A 6 -7.96 -6.04 -12.38
CA ARG A 6 -6.58 -5.54 -12.27
C ARG A 6 -6.35 -4.59 -13.44
N LEU A 7 -5.94 -3.36 -13.15
CA LEU A 7 -5.44 -2.47 -14.18
C LEU A 7 -4.21 -3.16 -14.80
N ALA A 8 -4.25 -3.42 -16.11
CA ALA A 8 -3.15 -4.08 -16.80
C ALA A 8 -1.84 -3.28 -16.69
N ASP A 9 -1.96 -1.96 -16.48
CA ASP A 9 -0.85 -1.04 -16.28
C ASP A 9 -1.25 0.09 -15.32
N PRO A 10 -1.16 -0.14 -13.99
CA PRO A 10 -1.55 0.86 -13.00
C PRO A 10 -0.63 2.09 -13.03
N VAL A 11 0.62 1.94 -13.47
CA VAL A 11 1.60 3.02 -13.58
C VAL A 11 1.20 4.03 -14.66
N HIS A 12 0.84 3.57 -15.87
CA HIS A 12 0.45 4.48 -16.94
C HIS A 12 -0.86 5.19 -16.64
N ALA A 13 -1.81 4.51 -15.99
CA ALA A 13 -3.05 5.14 -15.54
C ALA A 13 -2.78 6.23 -14.49
N ALA A 14 -1.96 5.94 -13.48
CA ALA A 14 -1.58 6.92 -12.47
C ALA A 14 -0.90 8.16 -13.09
N ARG A 15 0.05 7.94 -14.01
CA ARG A 15 0.71 9.05 -14.73
C ARG A 15 -0.25 9.87 -15.57
N ALA A 16 -1.15 9.23 -16.31
CA ALA A 16 -2.17 9.92 -17.11
C ALA A 16 -3.12 10.75 -16.26
N ALA A 17 -3.41 10.30 -15.02
CA ALA A 17 -4.19 11.04 -14.05
C ALA A 17 -3.40 12.13 -13.30
N GLY A 18 -2.08 12.21 -13.48
CA GLY A 18 -1.21 13.09 -12.69
C GLY A 18 -1.11 12.69 -11.21
N ALA A 19 -1.36 11.42 -10.90
CA ALA A 19 -1.28 10.89 -9.55
C ALA A 19 0.18 10.70 -9.11
N SER A 20 0.44 10.87 -7.82
CA SER A 20 1.71 10.57 -7.17
C SER A 20 1.69 9.28 -6.34
N LEU A 21 0.51 8.67 -6.18
CA LEU A 21 0.27 7.54 -5.29
C LEU A 21 -0.77 6.59 -5.89
N ILE A 22 -0.56 5.28 -5.73
CA ILE A 22 -1.47 4.22 -6.12
C ILE A 22 -1.98 3.51 -4.87
N SER A 23 -3.30 3.41 -4.75
CA SER A 23 -3.96 2.58 -3.74
C SER A 23 -4.14 1.17 -4.30
N LEU A 24 -3.62 0.16 -3.60
CA LEU A 24 -3.78 -1.25 -3.93
C LEU A 24 -4.60 -1.95 -2.85
N GLU A 25 -5.51 -2.83 -3.26
CA GLU A 25 -6.12 -3.76 -2.30
C GLU A 25 -5.04 -4.70 -1.73
N PRO A 26 -5.15 -5.08 -0.45
CA PRO A 26 -4.15 -5.92 0.23
C PRO A 26 -3.72 -7.17 -0.55
N GLU A 27 -4.67 -7.91 -1.13
CA GLU A 27 -4.41 -9.14 -1.87
C GLU A 27 -3.61 -8.93 -3.17
N PHE A 28 -3.49 -7.70 -3.65
CA PHE A 28 -2.72 -7.33 -4.85
C PHE A 28 -1.47 -6.53 -4.53
N CYS A 29 -1.18 -6.27 -3.25
CA CYS A 29 0.04 -5.60 -2.82
C CYS A 29 1.21 -6.59 -2.80
N LEU A 30 1.75 -6.91 -3.97
CA LEU A 30 2.86 -7.85 -4.14
C LEU A 30 4.18 -7.09 -4.26
N GLU A 31 5.26 -7.62 -3.67
CA GLU A 31 6.60 -7.02 -3.71
C GLU A 31 7.04 -6.63 -5.14
N PRO A 32 6.92 -7.47 -6.19
CA PRO A 32 7.33 -7.06 -7.54
C PRO A 32 6.54 -5.86 -8.08
N ASP A 33 5.25 -5.78 -7.73
CA ASP A 33 4.36 -4.70 -8.16
C ASP A 33 4.74 -3.39 -7.43
N VAL A 34 5.04 -3.46 -6.12
CA VAL A 34 5.51 -2.31 -5.33
C VAL A 34 6.81 -1.75 -5.92
N HIS A 35 7.78 -2.60 -6.21
CA HIS A 35 9.05 -2.19 -6.82
C HIS A 35 8.86 -1.55 -8.19
N ALA A 36 7.96 -2.08 -9.02
CA ALA A 36 7.66 -1.51 -10.33
C ALA A 36 7.01 -0.11 -10.23
N ILE A 37 6.11 0.08 -9.26
CA ILE A 37 5.48 1.37 -8.98
C ILE A 37 6.51 2.40 -8.49
N HIS A 38 7.41 2.01 -7.59
CA HIS A 38 8.50 2.89 -7.14
C HIS A 38 9.48 3.25 -8.27
N ALA A 39 9.83 2.30 -9.13
CA ALA A 39 10.66 2.57 -10.31
C ALA A 39 10.02 3.59 -11.27
N ALA A 40 8.69 3.72 -11.21
CA ALA A 40 7.95 4.72 -11.95
C ALA A 40 7.87 6.10 -11.26
N GLY A 41 8.40 6.23 -10.05
CA GLY A 41 8.38 7.47 -9.24
C GLY A 41 7.06 7.70 -8.50
N LEU A 42 6.30 6.65 -8.25
CA LEU A 42 5.00 6.71 -7.56
C LEU A 42 5.10 6.03 -6.20
N SER A 43 4.29 6.48 -5.24
CA SER A 43 4.14 5.85 -3.92
C SER A 43 3.02 4.82 -3.92
N VAL A 44 3.06 3.90 -2.95
CA VAL A 44 2.05 2.85 -2.75
C VAL A 44 1.33 3.04 -1.42
N LEU A 45 0.01 2.92 -1.46
CA LEU A 45 -0.87 2.83 -0.31
C LEU A 45 -1.61 1.49 -0.31
N THR A 46 -1.79 0.90 0.87
CA THR A 46 -2.70 -0.23 1.05
C THR A 46 -3.28 -0.28 2.47
N THR A 47 -4.32 -1.09 2.64
CA THR A 47 -5.02 -1.27 3.91
C THR A 47 -4.28 -2.27 4.80
N LEU A 48 -4.09 -1.88 6.06
CA LEU A 48 -3.50 -2.73 7.07
C LEU A 48 -4.54 -3.71 7.62
N LEU A 49 -4.25 -5.01 7.48
CA LEU A 49 -5.15 -6.08 7.93
C LEU A 49 -4.84 -6.54 9.36
N ASP A 50 -3.56 -6.73 9.66
CA ASP A 50 -3.07 -7.14 10.98
C ASP A 50 -1.61 -6.73 11.19
N ARG A 51 -1.07 -7.04 12.38
CA ARG A 51 0.32 -6.69 12.74
C ARG A 51 1.38 -7.45 11.95
N GLN A 52 1.13 -8.72 11.59
CA GLN A 52 2.09 -9.50 10.82
C GLN A 52 2.17 -8.94 9.40
N HIS A 53 1.00 -8.70 8.80
CA HIS A 53 0.87 -8.09 7.49
C HIS A 53 1.59 -6.73 7.45
N ALA A 54 1.51 -5.93 8.52
CA ALA A 54 2.23 -4.66 8.59
C ALA A 54 3.75 -4.80 8.42
N GLN A 55 4.35 -5.83 9.04
CA GLN A 55 5.78 -6.09 8.91
C GLN A 55 6.16 -6.53 7.50
N GLU A 56 5.27 -7.27 6.83
CA GLU A 56 5.44 -7.67 5.44
C GLU A 56 5.38 -6.44 4.52
N LEU A 57 4.37 -5.58 4.67
CA LEU A 57 4.24 -4.35 3.88
C LEU A 57 5.43 -3.39 4.07
N LEU A 58 5.92 -3.25 5.31
CA LEU A 58 7.12 -2.45 5.62
C LEU A 58 8.36 -3.02 4.92
N ARG A 59 8.52 -4.35 4.88
CA ARG A 59 9.64 -5.00 4.18
C ARG A 59 9.56 -4.81 2.67
N MET A 60 8.35 -4.84 2.11
CA MET A 60 8.11 -4.58 0.68
C MET A 60 8.28 -3.09 0.32
N GLY A 61 8.35 -2.19 1.30
CA GLY A 61 8.57 -0.77 1.10
C GLY A 61 7.31 0.05 0.84
N VAL A 62 6.13 -0.44 1.23
CA VAL A 62 4.88 0.34 1.09
C VAL A 62 4.97 1.64 1.88
N ASP A 63 4.58 2.74 1.24
CA ASP A 63 4.80 4.11 1.75
C ASP A 63 3.74 4.55 2.76
N VAL A 64 2.48 4.15 2.54
CA VAL A 64 1.33 4.60 3.33
C VAL A 64 0.42 3.43 3.73
N PHE A 65 0.01 3.42 5.00
CA PHE A 65 -0.96 2.45 5.52
C PHE A 65 -2.29 3.13 5.82
N GLU A 66 -3.37 2.56 5.31
CA GLU A 66 -4.72 2.90 5.73
C GLU A 66 -5.20 1.91 6.80
N SER A 67 -5.79 2.40 7.89
CA SER A 67 -6.41 1.56 8.91
C SER A 67 -7.39 2.36 9.76
N GLU A 68 -8.47 1.71 10.18
CA GLU A 68 -9.39 2.24 11.18
C GLU A 68 -8.86 2.07 12.62
N ASP A 69 -7.84 1.22 12.82
CA ASP A 69 -7.22 0.98 14.13
C ASP A 69 -5.87 1.69 14.25
N VAL A 70 -5.90 2.88 14.84
CA VAL A 70 -4.70 3.70 15.11
C VAL A 70 -3.68 2.96 15.99
N ALA A 71 -4.13 2.12 16.93
CA ALA A 71 -3.23 1.38 17.81
C ALA A 71 -2.48 0.28 17.05
N MET A 72 -3.13 -0.34 16.05
CA MET A 72 -2.48 -1.29 15.15
C MET A 72 -1.40 -0.61 14.31
N VAL A 73 -1.68 0.55 13.72
CA VAL A 73 -0.69 1.32 12.95
C VAL A 73 0.48 1.76 13.83
N ALA A 74 0.21 2.30 15.01
CA ALA A 74 1.24 2.71 15.95
C ALA A 74 2.13 1.53 16.36
N SER A 75 1.52 0.38 16.67
CA SER A 75 2.23 -0.85 17.00
C SER A 75 3.08 -1.37 15.83
N ALA A 76 2.57 -1.31 14.61
CA ALA A 76 3.28 -1.75 13.41
C ALA A 76 4.54 -0.91 13.14
N LEU A 77 4.43 0.40 13.32
CA LEU A 77 5.50 1.37 13.12
C LEU A 77 6.45 1.48 14.33
N GLY A 78 6.20 0.74 15.42
CA GLY A 78 7.01 0.80 16.63
C GLY A 78 6.96 2.15 17.36
N VAL A 79 5.89 2.92 17.15
CA VAL A 79 5.67 4.23 17.79
C VAL A 79 4.64 4.12 18.90
N ALA A 80 4.86 4.85 19.99
CA ALA A 80 3.84 5.00 21.02
C ALA A 80 2.72 5.93 20.50
N PRO A 81 1.44 5.50 20.53
CA PRO A 81 0.35 6.36 20.11
C PRO A 81 0.28 7.59 21.03
N ARG A 82 0.34 8.78 20.43
CA ARG A 82 0.11 10.04 21.14
C ARG A 82 -1.37 10.35 21.01
N VAL A 83 -2.09 10.21 22.12
CA VAL A 83 -3.50 10.60 22.27
C VAL A 83 -3.59 12.10 22.51
#